data_AF-A0A966UPH9-F1
#
_entry.id   AF-A0A966UPH9-F1
#
_cell.length_a   1.000
_cell.length_b   1.000
_cell.length_c   1.000
_cell.angle_alpha   90.00
_cell.angle_beta   90.00
_cell.angle_gamma   90.00
#
_symmetry.space_group_name_H-M   'P 1'
#
loop_
_entity.id
_entity.type
_entity.pdbx_description
1 polymer ?
#
loop_
_entity_poly.entity_id
_entity_poly.type
_entity_poly.pdbx_seq_one_letter_code
_entity_poly.pdbx_strand_id
1 'polypeptide(L)' 'MSQKDHKIEKTEAPGIYKVGDGVLINRDNKALAAYKKRKQKEASIDQMQEEMAQLKDDIAEIKSLLRGLAK' A
#
# COMPACT_ATOMS: atom_id res chain seq x y z
N MET A 1 28.30 -0.63 -25.33
CA MET A 1 27.51 0.62 -25.36
C MET A 1 27.72 1.33 -24.03
N SER A 2 28.44 2.45 -24.06
CA SER A 2 28.85 3.19 -22.86
C SER A 2 27.65 3.90 -22.24
N GLN A 3 27.35 3.60 -20.98
CA GLN A 3 26.38 4.35 -20.18
C GLN A 3 26.93 5.76 -19.97
N LYS A 4 26.34 6.76 -20.64
CA LYS A 4 26.68 8.16 -20.40
C LYS A 4 26.03 8.56 -19.08
N ASP A 5 26.81 8.71 -18.02
CA ASP A 5 26.38 9.29 -16.76
C ASP A 5 25.82 10.70 -17.01
N HIS A 6 24.49 10.83 -17.04
CA HIS A 6 23.85 12.15 -17.17
C HIS A 6 24.03 12.87 -15.83
N LYS A 7 24.76 14.00 -15.86
CA LYS A 7 24.99 14.84 -14.69
C LYS A 7 23.64 15.32 -14.14
N ILE A 8 23.34 14.94 -12.91
CA ILE A 8 22.10 15.32 -12.21
C ILE A 8 22.39 16.58 -11.39
N GLU A 9 21.73 17.68 -11.72
CA GLU A 9 21.87 18.95 -11.01
C GLU A 9 20.60 19.24 -10.21
N LYS A 10 20.76 19.66 -8.96
CA LYS A 10 19.64 20.09 -8.12
C LYS A 10 19.16 21.46 -8.56
N THR A 11 17.85 21.63 -8.65
CA THR A 11 17.26 22.96 -8.84
C THR A 11 16.95 23.60 -7.48
N GLU A 12 16.62 24.90 -7.48
CA GLU A 12 16.16 25.63 -6.29
C GLU A 12 14.81 25.08 -5.76
N ALA A 13 14.02 24.47 -6.64
CA ALA A 13 12.76 23.82 -6.28
C ALA A 13 13.03 22.42 -5.67
N PRO A 14 12.60 22.18 -4.41
CA PRO A 14 12.77 20.88 -3.77
C PRO A 14 12.11 19.76 -4.57
N GLY A 15 12.82 18.64 -4.76
CA GLY A 15 12.29 17.48 -5.48
C GLY A 15 12.40 17.57 -7.01
N ILE A 16 12.81 18.70 -7.58
CA ILE A 16 13.03 18.87 -9.03
C ILE A 16 14.53 18.83 -9.33
N TYR A 17 14.91 17.96 -10.28
CA TYR A 17 16.29 17.72 -10.68
C TYR A 17 16.44 17.91 -12.19
N LYS A 18 17.50 18.59 -12.62
CA LYS A 18 17.86 18.72 -14.02
C LYS A 18 18.75 17.55 -14.43
N VAL A 19 18.44 16.89 -15.55
CA VAL A 19 19.22 15.75 -16.06
C VAL A 19 19.58 16.02 -17.52
N GLY A 20 20.69 16.70 -17.75
CA GLY A 20 21.11 17.15 -19.08
C GLY A 20 20.41 18.44 -19.56
N ASP A 21 20.61 18.79 -20.83
CA ASP A 21 20.08 20.03 -21.39
C ASP A 21 18.56 19.98 -21.56
N GLY A 22 17.86 20.86 -20.84
CA GLY A 22 16.42 21.09 -20.97
C GLY A 22 15.49 20.09 -20.27
N VAL A 23 16.01 19.03 -19.65
CA VAL A 23 15.17 17.99 -19.01
C VAL A 23 15.09 18.18 -17.50
N LEU A 24 13.87 18.33 -16.98
CA LEU A 24 13.57 18.38 -15.54
C LEU A 24 12.83 17.10 -15.12
N ILE A 25 13.28 16.47 -14.04
CA ILE A 25 12.69 15.28 -13.45
C ILE A 25 12.20 15.63 -12.04
N ASN A 26 10.92 15.39 -11.80
CA ASN A 26 10.36 15.41 -10.45
C ASN A 26 10.63 14.06 -9.76
N ARG A 27 11.36 14.09 -8.63
CA ARG A 27 11.65 12.94 -7.77
C ARG A 27 10.91 13.00 -6.43
N ASP A 28 10.05 13.99 -6.21
CA ASP A 28 9.18 14.02 -5.03
C ASP A 28 8.08 12.97 -5.14
N ASN A 29 8.38 11.80 -4.59
CA ASN A 29 7.47 10.66 -4.56
C ASN A 29 6.65 10.59 -3.27
N LYS A 30 6.64 11.65 -2.43
CA LYS A 30 5.92 11.63 -1.14
C LYS A 30 4.42 11.39 -1.32
N ALA A 31 3.80 12.03 -2.30
CA ALA A 31 2.37 11.87 -2.58
C ALA A 31 2.05 10.42 -3.02
N LEU A 32 2.88 9.84 -3.89
CA LEU A 32 2.72 8.46 -4.33
C LEU A 32 2.93 7.46 -3.19
N ALA A 33 3.95 7.69 -2.34
CA ALA A 33 4.21 6.86 -1.17
C ALA A 33 3.05 6.92 -0.16
N ALA A 34 2.53 8.12 0.11
CA ALA A 34 1.37 8.32 0.98
C ALA A 34 0.11 7.63 0.42
N TYR A 35 -0.15 7.75 -0.89
CA TYR A 35 -1.24 7.07 -1.55
C TYR A 35 -1.13 5.54 -1.43
N LYS A 36 0.04 4.97 -1.74
CA LYS A 36 0.29 3.52 -1.61
C LYS A 36 0.08 3.03 -0.18
N LYS A 37 0.59 3.77 0.81
CA LYS A 37 0.40 3.44 2.23
C LYS A 37 -1.07 3.46 2.64
N ARG A 38 -1.84 4.45 2.16
CA ARG A 38 -3.28 4.52 2.40
C ARG A 38 -4.00 3.31 1.80
N LYS A 39 -3.71 2.97 0.54
CA LYS A 39 -4.33 1.83 -0.15
C LYS A 39 -4.01 0.49 0.52
N GLN A 40 -2.77 0.31 0.97
CA GLN A 40 -2.38 -0.89 1.73
C GLN A 40 -3.14 -1.00 3.06
N LYS A 41 -3.32 0.13 3.76
CA LYS A 41 -4.10 0.16 5.00
C LYS A 41 -5.58 -0.17 4.76
N GLU A 42 -6.18 0.38 3.70
CA GLU A 42 -7.56 0.08 3.30
C GLU A 42 -7.71 -1.43 3.04
N ALA A 43 -6.85 -2.02 2.20
CA ALA A 43 -6.90 -3.45 1.90
C ALA A 43 -6.73 -4.33 3.16
N SER A 44 -5.87 -3.93 4.09
CA SER A 44 -5.71 -4.65 5.36
C SER A 44 -6.97 -4.56 6.24
N ILE A 45 -7.71 -3.46 6.19
CA ILE A 45 -8.96 -3.32 6.93
C ILE A 45 -10.04 -4.21 6.32
N ASP A 46 -10.15 -4.22 5.00
CA ASP A 46 -11.13 -5.05 4.29
C ASP A 46 -10.89 -6.55 4.60
N GLN A 47 -9.62 -6.98 4.57
CA GLN A 47 -9.23 -8.34 4.93
C GLN A 47 -9.61 -8.69 6.38
N MET A 48 -9.34 -7.80 7.34
CA MET A 48 -9.73 -8.03 8.74
C MET A 48 -11.25 -8.13 8.93
N GLN A 49 -12.02 -7.37 8.15
CA GLN A 49 -13.49 -7.44 8.20
C GLN A 49 -14.00 -8.79 7.68
N GLU A 50 -13.41 -9.31 6.62
CA GLU A 50 -13.74 -10.62 6.07
C GLU A 50 -13.41 -11.74 7.06
N GLU A 51 -12.20 -11.73 7.64
CA GLU A 51 -11.79 -12.70 8.67
C GLU A 51 -12.71 -12.64 9.90
N MET A 52 -13.11 -11.44 10.32
CA MET A 52 -14.08 -11.28 11.41
C MET A 52 -15.47 -11.82 11.09
N ALA A 53 -15.91 -11.73 9.84
CA ALA A 53 -17.18 -12.31 9.42
C ALA A 53 -17.11 -13.84 9.48
N GLN A 54 -16.05 -14.43 8.92
CA GLN A 54 -15.80 -15.87 8.97
C GLN A 54 -15.74 -16.39 10.41
N LEU A 55 -15.00 -15.72 11.29
CA LEU A 55 -14.93 -16.09 12.71
C LEU A 55 -16.29 -16.07 13.41
N LYS A 56 -17.17 -15.12 13.06
CA LYS A 56 -18.51 -15.07 13.65
C LYS A 56 -19.37 -16.24 13.18
N ASP A 57 -19.26 -16.60 11.91
CA ASP A 57 -19.98 -17.72 11.31
C ASP A 57 -19.50 -19.04 11.94
N ASP A 58 -18.19 -19.24 12.04
CA ASP A 58 -17.59 -20.40 12.71
C ASP A 58 -18.06 -20.53 14.16
N ILE A 59 -18.09 -19.41 14.91
CA ILE A 59 -18.59 -19.40 16.30
C ILE A 59 -20.08 -19.79 16.35
N ALA A 60 -20.89 -19.33 15.39
CA ALA A 60 -22.30 -19.68 15.33
C ALA A 60 -22.50 -21.18 15.06
N GLU A 61 -21.69 -21.74 14.14
CA GLU A 61 -21.69 -23.16 13.84
C GLU A 61 -21.27 -24.00 15.05
N ILE A 62 -20.17 -23.64 15.72
CA ILE A 62 -19.71 -24.32 16.94
C ILE A 62 -20.80 -24.31 18.01
N LYS A 63 -21.47 -23.17 18.23
CA LYS A 63 -22.58 -23.08 19.19
C LYS A 63 -23.75 -23.99 18.80
N SER A 64 -24.03 -24.12 17.50
CA SER A 64 -25.07 -25.02 16.99
C SER A 64 -24.72 -26.48 17.28
N LEU A 65 -23.49 -26.89 16.97
CA LEU A 65 -22.99 -28.24 17.23
C LEU A 65 -23.05 -28.59 18.72
N LEU A 66 -22.60 -27.68 19.60
CA LEU A 66 -22.63 -27.87 21.05
C LEU A 66 -24.06 -28.04 21.59
N ARG A 67 -25.03 -27.28 21.06
CA ARG A 67 -26.44 -27.46 21.42
C ARG A 67 -27.01 -28.79 20.95
N GLY A 68 -26.54 -29.30 19.82
CA GLY A 68 -26.92 -30.62 19.30
C GLY A 68 -26.41 -31.77 20.17
N LEU A 69 -25.21 -31.61 20.75
CA LEU A 69 -24.58 -32.60 21.63
C LEU A 69 -25.11 -32.58 23.08
N ALA A 70 -25.72 -31.48 23.51
CA ALA A 70 -26.30 -31.34 24.86
C ALA A 70 -27.73 -31.91 24.98
N LYS A 71 -28.19 -32.67 23.97
CA LYS A 71 -29.42 -33.49 24.00
C LYS A 71 -29.07 -34.95 24.25
#